data_AF-A0A1B3SM45-F1
#
_entry.id   AF-A0A1B3SM45-F1
#
_cell.length_a   1.000
_cell.length_b   1.000
_cell.length_c   1.000
_cell.angle_alpha   90.00
_cell.angle_beta   90.00
_cell.angle_gamma   90.00
#
_symmetry.space_group_name_H-M   'P 1'
#
loop_
_entity.id
_entity.type
_entity.pdbx_description
1 polymer ?
#
loop_
_entity_poly.entity_id
_entity_poly.type
_entity_poly.pdbx_seq_one_letter_code
_entity_poly.pdbx_strand_id
1 'polypeptide(L)'
;MKKLLSLLAATGLVATSGSVAVACNKNQDTKKDLGNLEVKDLGKINGNSDLPSLALIVSTINSKNKDYGLKTADITFDGKPTASEATIKAKDSSEKFTGSVKLAFEYKKTPSSATQIPLSLIRSVIDGDSTGQGFRPNQLNLGYVMTKSIKTRSEILESVKDFIEGVLNTPNAAFLPLTAEQIMDIVNVDYKDQLEGKGSSVSTDMDGKTEVKSLVATIKEGHEYDIEGYYLVGELIINIYQQNIISTNVQKNIDEVDLTNASDDKAKKDAIIKQFIAKNSYTKSNDEAHPKDGSGLSINDHFSVDSFDLTKNKAIISTSLNGDYYTKEAIEVTFTQKTK
;
A
#
# COMPACT_ATOMS: atom_id res chain seq x y z
N MET A 1 13.48 24.12 -41.76
CA MET A 1 12.68 24.81 -42.78
C MET A 1 11.41 24.02 -43.04
N LYS A 2 10.27 24.70 -42.91
CA LYS A 2 9.11 24.63 -43.82
C LYS A 2 8.51 23.24 -44.08
N LYS A 3 7.30 23.03 -43.55
CA LYS A 3 6.06 22.56 -44.25
C LYS A 3 5.30 21.56 -43.40
N LEU A 4 4.41 22.04 -42.54
CA LEU A 4 3.24 21.27 -42.07
C LEU A 4 2.09 22.16 -41.53
N LEU A 5 2.09 23.45 -41.91
CA LEU A 5 1.14 24.47 -41.43
C LEU A 5 0.06 24.83 -42.48
N SER A 6 -0.20 23.98 -43.50
CA SER A 6 -1.06 24.35 -44.64
C SER A 6 -2.31 23.49 -44.84
N LEU A 7 -2.86 22.84 -43.81
CA LEU A 7 -4.11 22.09 -43.93
C LEU A 7 -5.22 22.56 -42.97
N LEU A 8 -5.21 23.85 -42.61
CA LEU A 8 -6.36 24.53 -42.03
C LEU A 8 -6.81 25.65 -42.99
N ALA A 9 -7.41 25.25 -44.10
CA ALA A 9 -8.20 26.18 -44.91
C ALA A 9 -9.34 25.43 -45.58
N ALA A 10 -10.55 25.94 -45.31
CA ALA A 10 -11.74 25.83 -46.15
C ALA A 10 -12.39 24.45 -46.30
N THR A 11 -13.31 24.14 -45.38
CA THR A 11 -14.65 23.67 -45.79
C THR A 11 -15.68 24.43 -44.96
N GLY A 12 -16.53 25.17 -45.67
CA GLY A 12 -17.53 26.04 -45.09
C GLY A 12 -18.61 25.25 -44.38
N LEU A 13 -18.99 25.73 -43.19
CA LEU A 13 -20.27 25.38 -42.60
C LEU A 13 -21.26 26.48 -42.97
N VAL A 14 -22.16 26.09 -43.86
CA VAL A 14 -23.36 26.82 -44.24
C VAL A 14 -24.15 27.09 -42.95
N ALA A 15 -24.33 28.37 -42.63
CA ALA A 15 -25.30 28.81 -41.63
C ALA A 15 -26.71 28.60 -42.20
N THR A 16 -27.22 27.37 -42.12
CA THR A 16 -28.65 27.14 -42.22
C THR A 16 -29.27 27.61 -40.92
N SER A 17 -29.94 28.76 -40.98
CA SER A 17 -30.86 29.26 -39.97
C SER A 17 -32.08 28.32 -39.89
N GLY A 18 -31.85 27.09 -39.44
CA GLY A 18 -32.90 26.19 -39.05
C GLY A 18 -33.47 26.73 -37.75
N SER A 19 -34.66 27.31 -37.83
CA SER A 19 -35.51 27.59 -36.68
C SER A 19 -35.72 26.28 -35.93
N VAL A 20 -34.85 25.98 -34.98
CA VAL A 20 -35.07 24.90 -34.03
C VAL A 20 -36.22 25.41 -33.16
N ALA A 21 -37.43 24.94 -33.47
CA ALA A 21 -38.48 24.96 -32.48
C ALA A 21 -37.95 24.15 -31.30
N VAL A 22 -37.48 24.85 -30.27
CA VAL A 22 -37.22 24.25 -28.96
C VAL A 22 -38.59 23.82 -28.47
N ALA A 23 -38.95 22.58 -28.78
CA ALA A 23 -40.01 21.90 -28.06
C ALA A 23 -39.56 21.93 -26.61
N CYS A 24 -40.14 22.83 -25.83
CA CYS A 24 -40.24 22.64 -24.40
C CYS A 24 -40.99 21.33 -24.22
N ASN A 25 -40.25 20.21 -24.22
CA ASN A 25 -40.64 19.09 -23.42
C ASN A 25 -40.80 19.72 -22.04
N LYS A 26 -42.06 19.92 -21.63
CA LYS A 26 -42.42 19.81 -20.23
C LYS A 26 -41.95 18.40 -19.88
N ASN A 27 -40.66 18.27 -19.57
CA ASN A 27 -40.18 17.23 -18.69
C ASN A 27 -41.05 17.46 -17.47
N GLN A 28 -42.14 16.69 -17.37
CA GLN A 28 -42.68 16.41 -16.07
C GLN A 28 -41.45 15.92 -15.33
N ASP A 29 -40.99 16.70 -14.35
CA ASP A 29 -39.93 16.29 -13.45
C ASP A 29 -40.44 15.03 -12.78
N THR A 30 -40.19 13.89 -13.42
CA THR A 30 -40.60 12.61 -12.93
C THR A 30 -39.75 12.37 -11.71
N LYS A 31 -40.39 12.48 -10.55
CA LYS A 31 -39.75 12.23 -9.26
C LYS A 31 -38.99 10.90 -9.36
N LYS A 32 -37.72 10.90 -8.96
CA LYS A 32 -36.91 9.68 -8.89
C LYS A 32 -37.47 8.81 -7.76
N ASP A 33 -37.81 7.56 -8.07
CA ASP A 33 -38.22 6.60 -7.04
C ASP A 33 -36.99 6.11 -6.28
N LEU A 34 -37.00 6.22 -4.95
CA LEU A 34 -35.97 5.69 -4.07
C LEU A 34 -35.81 4.17 -4.22
N GLY A 35 -36.88 3.45 -4.55
CA GLY A 35 -36.83 2.00 -4.80
C GLY A 35 -35.91 1.60 -5.96
N ASN A 36 -35.64 2.54 -6.87
CA ASN A 36 -34.77 2.38 -8.03
C ASN A 36 -33.31 2.78 -7.76
N LEU A 37 -32.91 2.95 -6.50
CA LEU A 37 -31.50 3.16 -6.15
C LEU A 37 -30.67 1.95 -6.62
N GLU A 38 -29.59 2.22 -7.37
CA GLU A 38 -28.75 1.19 -7.97
C GLU A 38 -27.95 0.45 -6.91
N VAL A 39 -27.31 1.19 -6.00
CA VAL A 39 -26.51 0.65 -4.89
C VAL A 39 -27.24 0.88 -3.56
N LYS A 40 -27.80 -0.20 -3.00
CA LYS A 40 -28.55 -0.22 -1.72
C LYS A 40 -27.74 -0.70 -0.53
N ASP A 41 -26.68 -1.45 -0.79
CA ASP A 41 -25.67 -1.80 0.21
C ASP A 41 -24.63 -0.67 0.24
N LEU A 42 -24.60 0.07 1.33
CA LEU A 42 -23.72 1.21 1.51
C LEU A 42 -22.33 0.82 2.03
N GLY A 43 -22.13 -0.45 2.37
CA GLY A 43 -20.89 -0.96 2.97
C GLY A 43 -20.65 -0.41 4.38
N LYS A 44 -19.38 -0.20 4.72
CA LYS A 44 -18.97 0.33 6.02
C LYS A 44 -19.19 1.84 6.11
N ILE A 45 -19.81 2.29 7.21
CA ILE A 45 -20.00 3.72 7.49
C ILE A 45 -19.66 4.04 8.95
N ASN A 46 -19.07 5.22 9.17
CA ASN A 46 -18.62 5.65 10.48
C ASN A 46 -19.33 6.93 10.91
N GLY A 47 -19.60 7.10 12.22
CA GLY A 47 -20.13 8.35 12.74
C GLY A 47 -20.00 8.51 14.25
N ASN A 48 -20.24 9.74 14.73
CA ASN A 48 -19.98 10.12 16.13
C ASN A 48 -21.14 9.78 17.10
N SER A 49 -22.14 9.04 16.66
CA SER A 49 -23.36 8.75 17.43
C SER A 49 -23.52 7.25 17.65
N ASP A 50 -24.49 6.82 18.46
CA ASP A 50 -24.74 5.38 18.65
C ASP A 50 -25.40 4.72 17.44
N LEU A 51 -26.00 5.52 16.55
CA LEU A 51 -26.69 5.10 15.34
C LEU A 51 -26.38 6.10 14.20
N PRO A 52 -26.47 5.67 12.93
CA PRO A 52 -26.20 6.54 11.79
C PRO A 52 -27.21 7.69 11.72
N SER A 53 -26.72 8.89 11.44
CA SER A 53 -27.58 10.05 11.20
C SER A 53 -28.13 10.05 9.77
N LEU A 54 -29.26 10.71 9.55
CA LEU A 54 -29.83 10.86 8.20
C LEU A 54 -28.86 11.57 7.26
N ALA A 55 -28.11 12.55 7.76
CA ALA A 55 -27.11 13.27 6.99
C ALA A 55 -25.98 12.35 6.50
N LEU A 56 -25.48 11.46 7.38
CA LEU A 56 -24.47 10.46 7.04
C LEU A 56 -24.97 9.53 5.93
N ILE A 57 -26.18 8.97 6.09
CA ILE A 57 -26.81 8.10 5.10
C ILE A 57 -26.95 8.80 3.74
N VAL A 58 -27.42 10.06 3.72
CA VAL A 58 -27.55 10.84 2.48
C VAL A 58 -26.19 11.05 1.80
N SER A 59 -25.15 11.41 2.55
CA SER A 59 -23.82 11.58 1.97
C SER A 59 -23.28 10.28 1.38
N THR A 60 -23.45 9.15 2.07
CA THR A 60 -22.99 7.85 1.58
C THR A 60 -23.77 7.37 0.35
N ILE A 61 -25.09 7.57 0.31
CA ILE A 61 -25.90 7.25 -0.88
C ILE A 61 -25.37 8.02 -2.09
N ASN A 62 -25.12 9.33 -1.94
CA ASN A 62 -24.64 10.15 -3.05
C ASN A 62 -23.19 9.83 -3.46
N SER A 63 -22.33 9.33 -2.55
CA SER A 63 -20.98 8.89 -2.91
C SER A 63 -21.01 7.58 -3.70
N LYS A 64 -21.88 6.64 -3.32
CA LYS A 64 -22.03 5.33 -4.01
C LYS A 64 -22.89 5.39 -5.28
N ASN A 65 -23.82 6.34 -5.36
CA ASN A 65 -24.73 6.50 -6.49
C ASN A 65 -24.47 7.87 -7.14
N LYS A 66 -23.61 7.88 -8.16
CA LYS A 66 -23.19 9.10 -8.86
C LYS A 66 -24.40 9.88 -9.38
N ASP A 67 -24.38 11.20 -9.20
CA ASP A 67 -25.42 12.14 -9.69
C ASP A 67 -26.83 11.87 -9.15
N TYR A 68 -26.96 11.10 -8.06
CA TYR A 68 -28.27 10.83 -7.46
C TYR A 68 -28.89 12.11 -6.89
N GLY A 69 -28.08 12.91 -6.19
CA GLY A 69 -28.40 14.29 -5.78
C GLY A 69 -29.39 14.40 -4.63
N LEU A 70 -29.45 13.39 -3.76
CA LEU A 70 -30.35 13.32 -2.62
C LEU A 70 -29.97 14.35 -1.55
N LYS A 71 -30.96 14.96 -0.90
CA LYS A 71 -30.74 15.88 0.23
C LYS A 71 -31.52 15.39 1.45
N THR A 72 -31.05 15.75 2.64
CA THR A 72 -31.76 15.46 3.90
C THR A 72 -33.16 16.10 3.96
N ALA A 73 -33.37 17.20 3.22
CA ALA A 73 -34.68 17.82 3.09
C ALA A 73 -35.70 16.92 2.37
N ASP A 74 -35.25 16.06 1.44
CA ASP A 74 -36.11 15.24 0.58
C ASP A 74 -36.63 13.96 1.26
N ILE A 75 -35.98 13.52 2.34
CA ILE A 75 -36.26 12.21 2.94
C ILE A 75 -36.40 12.26 4.46
N THR A 76 -36.91 11.18 5.03
CA THR A 76 -36.89 10.86 6.46
C THR A 76 -36.55 9.39 6.64
N PHE A 77 -36.14 8.99 7.84
CA PHE A 77 -36.17 7.58 8.23
C PHE A 77 -37.63 7.10 8.32
N ASP A 78 -37.87 5.90 7.82
CA ASP A 78 -39.11 5.16 7.99
C ASP A 78 -38.88 4.06 9.04
N GLY A 79 -39.13 4.40 10.30
CA GLY A 79 -38.75 3.60 11.46
C GLY A 79 -37.42 3.99 12.10
N LYS A 80 -36.96 3.18 13.06
CA LYS A 80 -35.70 3.42 13.79
C LYS A 80 -34.53 2.77 13.03
N PRO A 81 -33.48 3.51 12.67
CA PRO A 81 -32.29 2.90 12.09
C PRO A 81 -31.59 1.98 13.09
N THR A 82 -30.86 1.00 12.58
CA THR A 82 -30.01 0.10 13.37
C THR A 82 -28.55 0.30 12.99
N ALA A 83 -27.65 -0.50 13.56
CA ALA A 83 -26.25 -0.52 13.16
C ALA A 83 -26.00 -1.23 11.81
N SER A 84 -26.98 -1.96 11.28
CA SER A 84 -26.81 -2.75 10.04
C SER A 84 -27.78 -2.40 8.91
N GLU A 85 -28.84 -1.66 9.21
CA GLU A 85 -29.86 -1.30 8.22
C GLU A 85 -30.64 -0.04 8.62
N ALA A 86 -31.16 0.65 7.60
CA ALA A 86 -32.15 1.70 7.76
C ALA A 86 -33.11 1.70 6.56
N THR A 87 -34.37 2.04 6.80
CA THR A 87 -35.32 2.35 5.73
C THR A 87 -35.45 3.85 5.63
N ILE A 88 -35.33 4.40 4.42
CA ILE A 88 -35.61 5.81 4.14
C ILE A 88 -36.85 5.92 3.26
N LYS A 89 -37.59 7.02 3.42
CA LYS A 89 -38.77 7.34 2.64
C LYS A 89 -38.72 8.78 2.17
N ALA A 90 -39.12 9.03 0.93
CA ALA A 90 -39.28 10.38 0.41
C ALA A 90 -40.37 11.11 1.19
N LYS A 91 -40.11 12.35 1.59
CA LYS A 91 -41.14 13.20 2.18
C LYS A 91 -42.18 13.53 1.13
N ASP A 92 -43.44 13.69 1.54
CA ASP A 92 -44.52 14.11 0.65
C ASP A 92 -44.23 15.46 -0.02
N SER A 93 -43.48 16.33 0.67
CA SER A 93 -43.01 17.63 0.18
C SER A 93 -41.80 17.56 -0.75
N SER A 94 -41.18 16.40 -0.97
CA SER A 94 -40.05 16.31 -1.89
C SER A 94 -40.53 16.50 -3.32
N GLU A 95 -39.95 17.47 -4.01
CA GLU A 95 -40.24 17.73 -5.42
C GLU A 95 -39.51 16.76 -6.35
N LYS A 96 -38.44 16.12 -5.86
CA LYS A 96 -37.50 15.34 -6.68
C LYS A 96 -37.57 13.84 -6.47
N PHE A 97 -38.09 13.38 -5.34
CA PHE A 97 -38.05 11.98 -4.96
C PHE A 97 -39.43 11.45 -4.52
N THR A 98 -39.64 10.15 -4.72
CA THR A 98 -40.82 9.41 -4.25
C THR A 98 -40.41 8.03 -3.74
N GLY A 99 -41.34 7.30 -3.12
CA GLY A 99 -41.12 5.91 -2.70
C GLY A 99 -40.31 5.76 -1.41
N SER A 100 -39.84 4.53 -1.19
CA SER A 100 -39.05 4.12 -0.03
C SER A 100 -38.04 3.05 -0.43
N VAL A 101 -36.92 2.99 0.30
CA VAL A 101 -35.89 1.98 0.08
C VAL A 101 -35.28 1.55 1.40
N LYS A 102 -35.09 0.23 1.54
CA LYS A 102 -34.31 -0.38 2.62
C LYS A 102 -32.84 -0.42 2.21
N LEU A 103 -31.98 0.03 3.09
CA LEU A 103 -30.54 0.12 2.91
C LEU A 103 -29.86 -0.83 3.90
N ALA A 104 -28.78 -1.47 3.44
CA ALA A 104 -27.90 -2.29 4.26
C ALA A 104 -26.55 -1.58 4.44
N PHE A 105 -25.90 -1.75 5.59
CA PHE A 105 -24.58 -1.21 5.88
C PHE A 105 -23.95 -1.88 7.11
N GLU A 106 -22.71 -1.54 7.43
CA GLU A 106 -22.05 -1.84 8.71
C GLU A 106 -21.68 -0.52 9.38
N TYR A 107 -22.43 -0.11 10.41
CA TYR A 107 -22.18 1.12 11.14
C TYR A 107 -21.23 0.90 12.32
N LYS A 108 -20.14 1.66 12.34
CA LYS A 108 -19.24 1.71 13.50
C LYS A 108 -19.23 3.11 14.10
N LYS A 109 -19.45 3.17 15.41
CA LYS A 109 -19.34 4.42 16.16
C LYS A 109 -17.87 4.82 16.24
N THR A 110 -17.57 6.01 15.76
CA THR A 110 -16.30 6.67 15.96
C THR A 110 -16.08 6.92 17.46
N PRO A 111 -15.00 6.42 18.06
CA PRO A 111 -14.64 6.77 19.42
C PRO A 111 -14.37 8.27 19.50
N SER A 112 -14.97 8.96 20.46
CA SER A 112 -14.73 10.40 20.68
C SER A 112 -13.28 10.72 21.08
N SER A 113 -12.49 9.70 21.41
CA SER A 113 -11.09 9.76 21.81
C SER A 113 -10.16 8.99 20.87
N ALA A 114 -10.56 8.75 19.62
CA ALA A 114 -9.72 8.02 18.67
C ALA A 114 -8.41 8.78 18.43
N THR A 115 -7.27 8.08 18.61
CA THR A 115 -5.95 8.66 18.35
C THR A 115 -5.71 8.66 16.85
N GLN A 116 -5.40 9.83 16.28
CA GLN A 116 -5.08 9.92 14.86
C GLN A 116 -3.72 9.29 14.59
N ILE A 117 -3.67 8.34 13.65
CA ILE A 117 -2.43 7.78 13.12
C ILE A 117 -2.33 8.22 11.67
N PRO A 118 -1.46 9.18 11.34
CA PRO A 118 -1.21 9.52 9.95
C PRO A 118 -0.40 8.40 9.29
N LEU A 119 -0.80 7.97 8.10
CA LEU A 119 -0.08 6.96 7.31
C LEU A 119 1.36 7.39 6.99
N SER A 120 1.65 8.70 7.05
CA SER A 120 3.01 9.24 6.92
C SER A 120 3.97 8.73 7.99
N LEU A 121 3.50 8.21 9.14
CA LEU A 121 4.38 7.56 10.13
C LEU A 121 5.06 6.32 9.54
N ILE A 122 4.37 5.56 8.68
CA ILE A 122 4.98 4.42 7.99
C ILE A 122 6.08 4.92 7.05
N ARG A 123 5.87 6.05 6.38
CA ARG A 123 6.90 6.69 5.55
C ARG A 123 8.12 7.09 6.38
N SER A 124 7.91 7.68 7.56
CA SER A 124 8.98 8.01 8.50
C SER A 124 9.86 6.80 8.85
N VAL A 125 9.26 5.62 9.03
CA VAL A 125 10.00 4.36 9.26
C VAL A 125 10.82 3.95 8.03
N ILE A 126 10.22 4.02 6.84
CA ILE A 126 10.87 3.70 5.56
C ILE A 126 12.01 4.67 5.25
N ASP A 127 11.88 5.95 5.57
CA ASP A 127 12.94 6.95 5.40
C ASP A 127 14.03 6.84 6.47
N GLY A 128 13.71 6.22 7.61
CA GLY A 128 14.62 6.20 8.76
C GLY A 128 14.80 7.60 9.38
N ASP A 129 13.77 8.44 9.32
CA ASP A 129 13.80 9.74 9.98
C ASP A 129 13.79 9.59 11.52
N SER A 130 13.95 10.70 12.24
CA SER A 130 14.05 10.68 13.71
C SER A 130 12.86 10.02 14.41
N THR A 131 11.66 10.08 13.81
CA THR A 131 10.45 9.47 14.39
C THR A 131 10.32 8.00 14.03
N GLY A 132 10.77 7.61 12.83
CA GLY A 132 10.67 6.24 12.34
C GLY A 132 11.82 5.32 12.71
N GLN A 133 13.00 5.87 13.03
CA GLN A 133 14.22 5.08 13.28
C GLN A 133 14.03 4.03 14.38
N GLY A 134 13.27 4.35 15.43
CA GLY A 134 13.00 3.42 16.53
C GLY A 134 12.16 2.19 16.15
N PHE A 135 11.37 2.28 15.09
CA PHE A 135 10.48 1.19 14.66
C PHE A 135 11.05 0.37 13.51
N ARG A 136 12.17 0.83 12.93
CA ARG A 136 12.73 0.22 11.72
C ARG A 136 13.47 -1.09 12.08
N PRO A 137 13.25 -2.19 11.35
CA PRO A 137 13.88 -3.48 11.65
C PRO A 137 15.40 -3.47 11.42
N ASN A 138 15.91 -2.64 10.50
CA ASN A 138 17.34 -2.45 10.21
C ASN A 138 17.56 -1.13 9.47
N GLN A 139 18.80 -0.74 9.18
CA GLN A 139 19.13 0.53 8.51
C GLN A 139 19.37 0.40 6.99
N LEU A 140 19.06 -0.75 6.39
CA LEU A 140 19.32 -1.03 4.98
C LEU A 140 18.33 -0.29 4.09
N ASN A 141 18.83 0.26 2.97
CA ASN A 141 18.03 0.89 1.91
C ASN A 141 17.04 1.96 2.44
N LEU A 142 17.58 3.03 3.06
CA LEU A 142 16.77 4.13 3.57
C LEU A 142 15.99 4.81 2.43
N GLY A 143 14.70 5.08 2.66
CA GLY A 143 13.78 5.69 1.72
C GLY A 143 13.09 4.73 0.74
N TYR A 144 13.40 3.43 0.83
CA TYR A 144 12.88 2.42 -0.09
C TYR A 144 12.46 1.14 0.63
N VAL A 145 11.49 0.46 0.04
CA VAL A 145 11.18 -0.95 0.31
C VAL A 145 11.72 -1.79 -0.85
N MET A 146 12.61 -2.71 -0.53
CA MET A 146 13.22 -3.61 -1.52
C MET A 146 12.23 -4.71 -1.89
N THR A 147 12.13 -5.02 -3.18
CA THR A 147 11.22 -6.05 -3.71
C THR A 147 11.92 -7.03 -4.62
N LYS A 148 11.46 -8.29 -4.64
CA LYS A 148 11.95 -9.36 -5.54
C LYS A 148 11.83 -8.95 -7.01
N SER A 149 10.76 -8.23 -7.35
CA SER A 149 10.44 -7.74 -8.69
C SER A 149 9.69 -6.43 -8.60
N ILE A 150 10.01 -5.51 -9.50
CA ILE A 150 9.26 -4.27 -9.72
C ILE A 150 8.24 -4.38 -10.87
N LYS A 151 8.10 -5.59 -11.44
CA LYS A 151 7.22 -5.89 -12.59
C LYS A 151 6.03 -6.77 -12.21
N THR A 152 5.97 -7.22 -10.94
CA THR A 152 4.96 -8.17 -10.45
C THR A 152 4.28 -7.61 -9.21
N ARG A 153 2.97 -7.29 -9.30
CA ARG A 153 2.21 -6.72 -8.17
C ARG A 153 2.24 -7.56 -6.91
N SER A 154 2.07 -8.88 -7.04
CA SER A 154 2.06 -9.79 -5.89
C SER A 154 3.40 -9.78 -5.14
N GLU A 155 4.52 -9.78 -5.87
CA GLU A 155 5.85 -9.74 -5.25
C GLU A 155 6.15 -8.38 -4.60
N ILE A 156 5.66 -7.28 -5.20
CA ILE A 156 5.75 -5.94 -4.59
C ILE A 156 4.95 -5.89 -3.29
N LEU A 157 3.68 -6.32 -3.30
CA LEU A 157 2.83 -6.32 -2.12
C LEU A 157 3.34 -7.24 -1.02
N GLU A 158 3.83 -8.43 -1.37
CA GLU A 158 4.47 -9.35 -0.43
C GLU A 158 5.66 -8.68 0.25
N SER A 159 6.55 -8.02 -0.53
CA SER A 159 7.73 -7.35 0.04
C SER A 159 7.36 -6.16 0.94
N VAL A 160 6.31 -5.40 0.61
CA VAL A 160 5.77 -4.34 1.48
C VAL A 160 5.16 -4.91 2.75
N LYS A 161 4.40 -6.02 2.64
CA LYS A 161 3.82 -6.72 3.80
C LYS A 161 4.92 -7.22 4.73
N ASP A 162 5.95 -7.88 4.20
CA ASP A 162 7.10 -8.39 4.96
C ASP A 162 7.84 -7.25 5.68
N PHE A 163 8.00 -6.09 5.02
CA PHE A 163 8.61 -4.93 5.66
C PHE A 163 7.75 -4.41 6.82
N ILE A 164 6.44 -4.22 6.61
CA ILE A 164 5.50 -3.79 7.65
C ILE A 164 5.49 -4.79 8.82
N GLU A 165 5.50 -6.08 8.54
CA GLU A 165 5.57 -7.12 9.56
C GLU A 165 6.88 -7.03 10.35
N GLY A 166 8.01 -6.83 9.68
CA GLY A 166 9.29 -6.57 10.35
C GLY A 166 9.26 -5.35 11.27
N VAL A 167 8.58 -4.28 10.87
CA VAL A 167 8.36 -3.07 11.69
C VAL A 167 7.50 -3.39 12.93
N LEU A 168 6.37 -4.07 12.73
CA LEU A 168 5.43 -4.42 13.80
C LEU A 168 6.02 -5.43 14.81
N ASN A 169 6.97 -6.26 14.37
CA ASN A 169 7.69 -7.20 15.22
C ASN A 169 8.84 -6.56 16.02
N THR A 170 9.11 -5.25 15.85
CA THR A 170 10.08 -4.57 16.70
C THR A 170 9.54 -4.36 18.11
N PRO A 171 10.38 -4.38 19.17
CA PRO A 171 9.93 -4.14 20.54
C PRO A 171 9.22 -2.78 20.72
N ASN A 172 9.62 -1.79 19.93
CA ASN A 172 9.03 -0.45 19.97
C ASN A 172 7.63 -0.41 19.35
N ALA A 173 7.27 -1.35 18.46
CA ALA A 173 5.94 -1.43 17.87
C ALA A 173 4.95 -2.31 18.69
N ALA A 174 5.40 -2.95 19.77
CA ALA A 174 4.60 -3.92 20.52
C ALA A 174 3.29 -3.36 21.14
N PHE A 175 3.16 -2.03 21.23
CA PHE A 175 1.94 -1.37 21.71
C PHE A 175 0.88 -1.15 20.62
N LEU A 176 1.23 -1.36 19.34
CA LEU A 176 0.31 -1.20 18.22
C LEU A 176 -0.48 -2.49 18.02
N PRO A 177 -1.82 -2.49 18.19
CA PRO A 177 -2.65 -3.68 17.99
C PRO A 177 -2.93 -3.90 16.50
N LEU A 178 -1.87 -4.03 15.69
CA LEU A 178 -1.94 -4.10 14.23
C LEU A 178 -1.19 -5.30 13.70
N THR A 179 -1.73 -5.87 12.63
CA THR A 179 -1.01 -6.81 11.76
C THR A 179 -0.75 -6.17 10.40
N ALA A 180 0.26 -6.67 9.69
CA ALA A 180 0.52 -6.25 8.32
C ALA A 180 -0.70 -6.52 7.42
N GLU A 181 -1.38 -7.66 7.60
CA GLU A 181 -2.62 -8.02 6.88
C GLU A 181 -3.70 -6.94 7.04
N GLN A 182 -3.97 -6.52 8.28
CA GLN A 182 -4.96 -5.48 8.56
C GLN A 182 -4.60 -4.16 7.89
N ILE A 183 -3.32 -3.76 7.91
CA ILE A 183 -2.85 -2.54 7.24
C ILE A 183 -3.04 -2.65 5.72
N MET A 184 -2.77 -3.81 5.12
CA MET A 184 -2.97 -4.02 3.68
C MET A 184 -4.46 -4.06 3.31
N ASP A 185 -5.32 -4.57 4.19
CA ASP A 185 -6.76 -4.68 3.94
C ASP A 185 -7.49 -3.33 4.01
N ILE A 186 -6.98 -2.37 4.77
CA ILE A 186 -7.62 -1.04 4.94
C ILE A 186 -7.15 0.00 3.94
N VAL A 187 -6.16 -0.30 3.08
CA VAL A 187 -5.62 0.65 2.10
C VAL A 187 -5.91 0.25 0.64
N ASN A 188 -6.24 1.24 -0.18
CA ASN A 188 -6.16 1.15 -1.64
C ASN A 188 -4.72 1.45 -2.06
N VAL A 189 -4.15 0.64 -2.93
CA VAL A 189 -2.78 0.82 -3.44
C VAL A 189 -2.83 1.17 -4.93
N ASP A 190 -2.34 2.36 -5.26
CA ASP A 190 -2.08 2.78 -6.64
C ASP A 190 -0.58 2.61 -6.95
N TYR A 191 -0.27 2.03 -8.10
CA TYR A 191 1.09 1.68 -8.51
C TYR A 191 1.59 2.72 -9.49
N LYS A 192 2.78 3.25 -9.29
CA LYS A 192 3.31 4.37 -10.08
C LYS A 192 4.61 4.00 -10.79
N ASP A 193 4.75 4.47 -12.03
CA ASP A 193 5.93 4.26 -12.87
C ASP A 193 7.10 5.22 -12.59
N GLN A 194 6.89 6.20 -11.69
CA GLN A 194 7.92 7.10 -11.20
C GLN A 194 8.00 7.07 -9.66
N LEU A 195 9.09 7.62 -9.12
CA LEU A 195 9.31 7.74 -7.68
C LEU A 195 8.39 8.81 -7.06
N GLU A 196 8.33 8.80 -5.72
CA GLU A 196 7.63 9.82 -4.92
C GLU A 196 6.14 9.96 -5.27
N GLY A 197 5.49 8.84 -5.62
CA GLY A 197 4.07 8.80 -5.96
C GLY A 197 3.73 9.50 -7.28
N LYS A 198 4.73 9.92 -8.07
CA LYS A 198 4.54 10.63 -9.33
C LYS A 198 4.34 9.68 -10.50
N GLY A 199 3.99 10.24 -11.65
CA GLY A 199 3.84 9.47 -12.88
C GLY A 199 2.44 8.87 -13.06
N SER A 200 2.33 7.96 -14.01
CA SER A 200 1.06 7.35 -14.38
C SER A 200 0.76 6.15 -13.50
N SER A 201 -0.53 5.89 -13.26
CA SER A 201 -0.96 4.64 -12.65
C SER A 201 -0.64 3.47 -13.58
N VAL A 202 0.05 2.46 -13.06
CA VAL A 202 0.36 1.22 -13.76
C VAL A 202 -0.85 0.29 -13.64
N SER A 203 -1.34 -0.24 -14.77
CA SER A 203 -2.58 -1.03 -14.81
C SER A 203 -2.51 -2.34 -14.00
N THR A 204 -3.69 -2.94 -13.75
CA THR A 204 -3.88 -4.20 -13.01
C THR A 204 -3.14 -5.38 -13.60
N ASP A 205 -3.00 -5.39 -14.92
CA ASP A 205 -2.37 -6.45 -15.67
C ASP A 205 -1.00 -5.96 -16.14
N MET A 206 0.01 -6.06 -15.27
CA MET A 206 1.37 -5.72 -15.66
C MET A 206 1.80 -6.65 -16.78
N ASP A 207 2.14 -6.08 -17.93
CA ASP A 207 2.60 -6.78 -19.12
C ASP A 207 4.01 -7.39 -18.98
N GLY A 208 4.57 -7.36 -17.77
CA GLY A 208 5.94 -7.73 -17.46
C GLY A 208 6.99 -6.76 -18.01
N LYS A 209 6.58 -5.64 -18.62
CA LYS A 209 7.51 -4.64 -19.19
C LYS A 209 7.51 -3.35 -18.38
N THR A 210 6.36 -2.92 -17.89
CA THR A 210 6.26 -1.70 -17.10
C THR A 210 6.78 -1.93 -15.69
N GLU A 211 7.70 -1.08 -15.28
CA GLU A 211 8.30 -1.09 -13.95
C GLU A 211 7.53 -0.16 -13.02
N VAL A 212 7.23 -0.65 -11.83
CA VAL A 212 6.73 0.17 -10.73
C VAL A 212 7.92 0.72 -9.97
N LYS A 213 7.89 2.02 -9.68
CA LYS A 213 8.93 2.70 -8.89
C LYS A 213 8.41 3.21 -7.55
N SER A 214 7.11 3.45 -7.44
CA SER A 214 6.50 3.76 -6.15
C SER A 214 5.06 3.29 -6.02
N LEU A 215 4.56 3.27 -4.80
CA LEU A 215 3.18 2.99 -4.43
C LEU A 215 2.60 4.21 -3.74
N VAL A 216 1.33 4.49 -4.01
CA VAL A 216 0.53 5.46 -3.27
C VAL A 216 -0.60 4.70 -2.59
N ALA A 217 -0.51 4.59 -1.27
CA ALA A 217 -1.51 3.94 -0.44
C ALA A 217 -2.41 4.99 0.22
N THR A 218 -3.72 4.84 0.02
CA THR A 218 -4.77 5.69 0.61
C THR A 218 -5.75 4.83 1.38
N ILE A 219 -6.36 5.37 2.43
CA ILE A 219 -7.31 4.60 3.25
C ILE A 219 -8.58 4.34 2.43
N LYS A 220 -9.06 3.10 2.46
CA LYS A 220 -10.35 2.74 1.86
C LYS A 220 -11.47 3.50 2.56
N GLU A 221 -12.39 4.06 1.79
CA GLU A 221 -13.57 4.75 2.33
C GLU A 221 -14.31 3.85 3.32
N GLY A 222 -14.52 4.33 4.55
CA GLY A 222 -15.21 3.60 5.61
C GLY A 222 -14.31 2.72 6.47
N HIS A 223 -13.02 2.59 6.14
CA HIS A 223 -12.05 1.80 6.89
C HIS A 223 -11.17 2.64 7.84
N GLU A 224 -11.44 3.93 7.99
CA GLU A 224 -10.60 4.84 8.79
C GLU A 224 -10.59 4.48 10.28
N TYR A 225 -11.60 3.74 10.75
CA TYR A 225 -11.77 3.28 12.14
C TYR A 225 -11.71 1.77 12.29
N ASP A 226 -11.20 1.03 11.29
CA ASP A 226 -11.13 -0.43 11.36
C ASP A 226 -10.26 -0.91 12.54
N ILE A 227 -9.33 -0.07 13.00
CA ILE A 227 -8.49 -0.31 14.17
C ILE A 227 -9.13 0.31 15.41
N GLU A 228 -9.38 -0.52 16.43
CA GLU A 228 -9.98 -0.05 17.68
C GLU A 228 -9.11 1.01 18.37
N GLY A 229 -9.74 2.14 18.73
CA GLY A 229 -9.06 3.24 19.42
C GLY A 229 -8.28 4.20 18.52
N TYR A 230 -8.18 3.92 17.21
CA TYR A 230 -7.40 4.73 16.27
C TYR A 230 -8.24 5.24 15.10
N TYR A 231 -7.81 6.36 14.54
CA TYR A 231 -8.34 6.95 13.32
C TYR A 231 -7.21 7.13 12.32
N LEU A 232 -7.23 6.38 11.22
CA LEU A 232 -6.22 6.51 10.20
C LEU A 232 -6.51 7.72 9.33
N VAL A 233 -5.45 8.45 8.94
CA VAL A 233 -5.56 9.58 8.01
C VAL A 233 -4.40 9.64 7.04
N GLY A 234 -4.65 10.31 5.90
CA GLY A 234 -3.63 10.73 4.96
C GLY A 234 -3.30 9.69 3.89
N GLU A 235 -2.10 9.86 3.33
CA GLU A 235 -1.57 9.09 2.22
C GLU A 235 -0.17 8.60 2.59
N LEU A 236 0.20 7.42 2.11
CA LEU A 236 1.52 6.83 2.23
C LEU A 236 2.13 6.65 0.85
N ILE A 237 3.33 7.20 0.67
CA ILE A 237 4.12 7.02 -0.55
C ILE A 237 5.28 6.10 -0.26
N ILE A 238 5.37 4.96 -0.94
CA ILE A 238 6.47 3.99 -0.77
C ILE A 238 7.27 3.95 -2.05
N ASN A 239 8.56 4.31 -2.00
CA ASN A 239 9.45 4.01 -3.12
C ASN A 239 9.88 2.55 -3.05
N ILE A 240 9.99 1.91 -4.21
CA ILE A 240 10.43 0.52 -4.28
C ILE A 240 11.65 0.39 -5.19
N TYR A 241 12.49 -0.59 -4.89
CA TYR A 241 13.66 -0.92 -5.71
C TYR A 241 13.83 -2.44 -5.80
N GLN A 242 14.30 -2.92 -6.96
CA GLN A 242 14.43 -4.34 -7.20
C GLN A 242 15.67 -4.93 -6.52
N GLN A 243 15.50 -6.04 -5.81
CA GLN A 243 16.59 -6.82 -5.24
C GLN A 243 17.35 -7.61 -6.31
N ASN A 244 18.64 -7.78 -6.09
CA ASN A 244 19.48 -8.70 -6.84
C ASN A 244 19.13 -10.13 -6.43
N ILE A 245 18.51 -10.88 -7.34
CA ILE A 245 18.20 -12.29 -7.11
C ILE A 245 19.52 -13.06 -7.07
N ILE A 246 19.74 -13.77 -5.96
CA ILE A 246 20.89 -14.65 -5.82
C ILE A 246 20.72 -15.82 -6.82
N SER A 247 21.64 -15.91 -7.78
CA SER A 247 21.60 -16.92 -8.84
C SER A 247 21.64 -18.35 -8.29
N THR A 248 21.20 -19.34 -9.06
CA THR A 248 21.32 -20.76 -8.69
C THR A 248 22.78 -21.25 -8.60
N ASN A 249 23.76 -20.49 -9.09
CA ASN A 249 25.18 -20.86 -9.15
C ASN A 249 25.98 -20.42 -7.90
N VAL A 250 25.31 -20.23 -6.76
CA VAL A 250 25.96 -19.92 -5.48
C VAL A 250 26.99 -20.99 -5.13
N GLN A 251 28.20 -20.55 -4.83
CA GLN A 251 29.26 -21.39 -4.30
C GLN A 251 28.90 -21.75 -2.85
N LYS A 252 28.38 -22.97 -2.65
CA LYS A 252 28.01 -23.49 -1.34
C LYS A 252 29.21 -23.92 -0.49
N ASN A 253 30.32 -24.30 -1.12
CA ASN A 253 31.58 -24.43 -0.40
C ASN A 253 32.28 -23.08 -0.35
N ILE A 254 32.33 -22.47 0.83
CA ILE A 254 32.91 -21.15 1.05
C ILE A 254 34.38 -21.20 1.45
N ASP A 255 35.03 -22.35 1.28
CA ASP A 255 36.44 -22.59 1.62
C ASP A 255 36.72 -22.47 3.14
N GLU A 256 37.91 -22.00 3.50
CA GLU A 256 38.35 -21.86 4.88
C GLU A 256 37.77 -20.58 5.52
N VAL A 257 37.14 -20.72 6.69
CA VAL A 257 36.66 -19.61 7.51
C VAL A 257 37.63 -19.40 8.69
N ASP A 258 38.18 -18.20 8.79
CA ASP A 258 39.06 -17.82 9.90
C ASP A 258 38.25 -17.51 11.17
N LEU A 259 38.15 -18.50 12.05
CA LEU A 259 37.47 -18.39 13.35
C LEU A 259 38.45 -18.16 14.51
N THR A 260 39.74 -17.95 14.24
CA THR A 260 40.78 -17.91 15.28
C THR A 260 40.60 -16.80 16.31
N ASN A 261 39.90 -15.72 15.92
CA ASN A 261 39.60 -14.55 16.75
C ASN A 261 38.10 -14.39 17.06
N ALA A 262 37.26 -15.36 16.70
CA ALA A 262 35.81 -15.28 16.88
C ALA A 262 35.39 -15.81 18.26
N SER A 263 35.38 -14.92 19.26
CA SER A 263 35.14 -15.27 20.67
C SER A 263 33.68 -15.63 20.99
N ASP A 264 32.73 -15.14 20.19
CA ASP A 264 31.30 -15.33 20.40
C ASP A 264 30.59 -15.69 19.09
N ASP A 265 29.31 -16.01 19.18
CA ASP A 265 28.53 -16.44 18.01
C ASP A 265 28.33 -15.31 17.00
N LYS A 266 28.28 -14.05 17.43
CA LYS A 266 28.19 -12.91 16.51
C LYS A 266 29.45 -12.84 15.64
N ALA A 267 30.63 -12.86 16.24
CA ALA A 267 31.90 -12.80 15.53
C ALA A 267 32.09 -14.01 14.58
N LYS A 268 31.60 -15.20 14.95
CA LYS A 268 31.61 -16.39 14.08
C LYS A 268 30.69 -16.20 12.87
N LYS A 269 29.46 -15.70 13.08
CA LYS A 269 28.52 -15.40 12.01
C LYS A 269 29.09 -14.36 11.04
N ASP A 270 29.70 -13.30 11.57
CA ASP A 270 30.34 -12.25 10.77
C ASP A 270 31.49 -12.82 9.91
N ALA A 271 32.30 -13.72 10.47
CA ALA A 271 33.37 -14.40 9.74
C ALA A 271 32.84 -15.30 8.60
N ILE A 272 31.77 -16.08 8.87
CA ILE A 272 31.11 -16.93 7.88
C ILE A 272 30.53 -16.08 6.74
N ILE A 273 29.81 -14.99 7.05
CA ILE A 273 29.22 -14.08 6.05
C ILE A 273 30.30 -13.44 5.19
N LYS A 274 31.37 -12.92 5.81
CA LYS A 274 32.47 -12.30 5.09
C LYS A 274 33.09 -13.27 4.08
N GLN A 275 33.28 -14.52 4.48
CA GLN A 275 33.83 -15.55 3.61
C GLN A 275 32.84 -15.95 2.49
N PHE A 276 31.54 -16.08 2.81
CA PHE A 276 30.49 -16.34 1.83
C PHE A 276 30.42 -15.26 0.74
N ILE A 277 30.47 -13.98 1.14
CA ILE A 277 30.48 -12.82 0.25
C ILE A 277 31.72 -12.81 -0.64
N ALA A 278 32.91 -13.02 -0.04
CA ALA A 278 34.16 -13.07 -0.79
C ALA A 278 34.15 -14.21 -1.83
N LYS A 279 33.66 -15.39 -1.46
CA LYS A 279 33.58 -16.56 -2.35
C LYS A 279 32.67 -16.32 -3.55
N ASN A 280 31.55 -15.63 -3.33
CA ASN A 280 30.53 -15.40 -4.35
C ASN A 280 30.68 -14.04 -5.05
N SER A 281 31.72 -13.27 -4.73
CA SER A 281 31.99 -11.96 -5.29
C SER A 281 30.80 -10.99 -5.19
N TYR A 282 30.03 -11.07 -4.09
CA TYR A 282 28.96 -10.11 -3.86
C TYR A 282 29.56 -8.75 -3.52
N THR A 283 29.05 -7.71 -4.17
CA THR A 283 29.49 -6.33 -4.00
C THR A 283 28.27 -5.47 -3.78
N LYS A 284 28.39 -4.45 -2.92
CA LYS A 284 27.36 -3.43 -2.81
C LYS A 284 27.04 -2.84 -4.17
N SER A 285 25.76 -2.56 -4.43
CA SER A 285 25.39 -1.88 -5.67
C SER A 285 26.06 -0.51 -5.72
N ASN A 286 26.74 -0.22 -6.82
CA ASN A 286 27.35 1.09 -7.08
C ASN A 286 26.46 1.97 -7.96
N ASP A 287 25.22 1.57 -8.23
CA ASP A 287 24.29 2.36 -9.03
C ASP A 287 23.95 3.67 -8.29
N GLU A 288 24.15 4.82 -8.94
CA GLU A 288 23.82 6.14 -8.37
C GLU A 288 22.32 6.28 -8.07
N ALA A 289 21.48 5.50 -8.77
CA ALA A 289 20.05 5.41 -8.51
C ALA A 289 19.69 4.42 -7.38
N HIS A 290 20.66 3.68 -6.84
CA HIS A 290 20.43 2.74 -5.76
C HIS A 290 20.07 3.48 -4.46
N PRO A 291 19.14 2.94 -3.66
CA PRO A 291 18.89 3.43 -2.32
C PRO A 291 20.19 3.54 -1.54
N LYS A 292 20.37 4.67 -0.82
CA LYS A 292 21.50 4.82 0.07
C LYS A 292 21.20 4.07 1.35
N ASP A 293 22.05 3.12 1.69
CA ASP A 293 22.09 2.62 3.06
C ASP A 293 22.42 3.75 4.03
N GLY A 294 22.02 3.59 5.29
CA GLY A 294 22.53 4.43 6.37
C GLY A 294 24.07 4.48 6.37
N SER A 295 24.63 5.61 6.81
CA SER A 295 26.08 5.82 6.84
C SER A 295 26.77 4.70 7.62
N GLY A 296 27.53 3.85 6.91
CA GLY A 296 28.38 2.83 7.54
C GLY A 296 27.95 1.37 7.38
N LEU A 297 26.83 1.08 6.69
CA LEU A 297 26.47 -0.31 6.41
C LEU A 297 27.37 -0.94 5.34
N SER A 298 27.77 -2.17 5.62
CA SER A 298 28.61 -3.01 4.80
C SER A 298 27.77 -4.02 4.01
N ILE A 299 28.36 -4.59 2.96
CA ILE A 299 27.75 -5.70 2.21
C ILE A 299 27.36 -6.89 3.12
N ASN A 300 28.05 -7.06 4.26
CA ASN A 300 27.75 -8.12 5.22
C ASN A 300 26.37 -7.96 5.86
N ASP A 301 25.88 -6.74 6.02
CA ASP A 301 24.61 -6.46 6.70
C ASP A 301 23.38 -6.91 5.88
N HIS A 302 23.54 -7.16 4.58
CA HIS A 302 22.48 -7.66 3.70
C HIS A 302 22.29 -9.19 3.79
N PHE A 303 23.12 -9.88 4.56
CA PHE A 303 23.04 -11.31 4.79
C PHE A 303 22.99 -11.62 6.28
N SER A 304 22.42 -12.77 6.64
CA SER A 304 22.39 -13.24 8.01
C SER A 304 22.69 -14.73 8.08
N VAL A 305 23.31 -15.17 9.17
CA VAL A 305 23.46 -16.61 9.46
C VAL A 305 22.35 -17.00 10.42
N ASP A 306 21.35 -17.73 9.91
CA ASP A 306 20.22 -18.21 10.70
C ASP A 306 20.71 -19.22 11.74
N SER A 307 21.58 -20.16 11.32
CA SER A 307 22.17 -21.18 12.17
C SER A 307 23.52 -21.66 11.64
N PHE A 308 24.35 -22.24 12.52
CA PHE A 308 25.60 -22.90 12.12
C PHE A 308 25.93 -24.08 13.04
N ASP A 309 26.65 -25.06 12.50
CA ASP A 309 27.15 -26.25 13.19
C ASP A 309 28.64 -26.40 12.89
N LEU A 310 29.47 -26.01 13.86
CA LEU A 310 30.93 -26.10 13.73
C LEU A 310 31.42 -27.55 13.71
N THR A 311 30.69 -28.50 14.28
CA THR A 311 31.12 -29.92 14.25
C THR A 311 30.95 -30.51 12.85
N LYS A 312 30.00 -29.99 12.08
CA LYS A 312 29.73 -30.38 10.68
C LYS A 312 30.31 -29.41 9.65
N ASN A 313 30.89 -28.29 10.12
CA ASN A 313 31.31 -27.15 9.30
C ASN A 313 30.22 -26.68 8.32
N LYS A 314 29.00 -26.48 8.83
CA LYS A 314 27.84 -26.03 8.05
C LYS A 314 27.25 -24.73 8.59
N ALA A 315 26.68 -23.93 7.72
CA ALA A 315 25.85 -22.78 8.09
C ALA A 315 24.66 -22.62 7.15
N ILE A 316 23.58 -22.03 7.67
CA ILE A 316 22.39 -21.65 6.91
C ILE A 316 22.40 -20.13 6.80
N ILE A 317 22.44 -19.62 5.57
CA ILE A 317 22.51 -18.19 5.27
C ILE A 317 21.21 -17.72 4.63
N SER A 318 20.67 -16.61 5.12
CA SER A 318 19.51 -15.91 4.55
C SER A 318 19.90 -14.50 4.13
N THR A 319 19.01 -13.84 3.38
CA THR A 319 19.11 -12.41 3.07
C THR A 319 18.36 -11.60 4.12
N SER A 320 18.94 -10.47 4.53
CA SER A 320 18.31 -9.57 5.49
C SER A 320 17.06 -8.91 4.91
N LEU A 321 16.05 -8.68 5.75
CA LEU A 321 14.87 -7.89 5.39
C LEU A 321 15.31 -6.54 4.82
N ASN A 322 14.67 -6.09 3.73
CA ASN A 322 15.02 -4.84 3.05
C ASN A 322 16.49 -4.74 2.57
N GLY A 323 17.20 -5.86 2.40
CA GLY A 323 18.55 -5.89 1.84
C GLY A 323 18.59 -5.87 0.30
N ASP A 324 19.79 -5.76 -0.28
CA ASP A 324 20.00 -5.63 -1.73
C ASP A 324 19.82 -6.96 -2.47
N TYR A 325 19.84 -8.05 -1.71
CA TYR A 325 19.80 -9.40 -2.25
C TYR A 325 18.55 -10.12 -1.78
N TYR A 326 18.07 -11.01 -2.64
CA TYR A 326 16.98 -11.90 -2.33
C TYR A 326 17.35 -13.35 -2.65
N THR A 327 17.04 -14.25 -1.73
CA THR A 327 16.99 -15.69 -1.99
C THR A 327 15.61 -16.22 -1.60
N LYS A 328 15.08 -17.14 -2.42
CA LYS A 328 13.81 -17.81 -2.13
C LYS A 328 13.91 -18.78 -0.96
N GLU A 329 15.07 -19.41 -0.82
CA GLU A 329 15.34 -20.43 0.18
C GLU A 329 16.64 -20.11 0.89
N ALA A 330 16.73 -20.49 2.16
CA ALA A 330 17.97 -20.35 2.91
C ALA A 330 19.08 -21.18 2.26
N ILE A 331 20.28 -20.61 2.21
CA ILE A 331 21.44 -21.17 1.52
C ILE A 331 22.25 -21.97 2.52
N GLU A 332 22.22 -23.30 2.41
CA GLU A 332 23.15 -24.16 3.14
C GLU A 332 24.55 -24.06 2.52
N VAL A 333 25.52 -23.66 3.34
CA VAL A 333 26.94 -23.59 2.98
C VAL A 333 27.77 -24.54 3.84
N THR A 334 28.89 -25.01 3.29
CA THR A 334 29.92 -25.79 3.96
C THR A 334 31.24 -25.03 3.97
N PHE A 335 32.05 -25.23 5.00
CA PHE A 335 33.38 -24.62 5.11
C PHE A 335 34.40 -25.55 5.76
N THR A 336 35.67 -25.12 5.82
CA THR A 336 36.65 -25.67 6.76
C THR A 336 36.98 -24.62 7.80
N GLN A 337 37.28 -25.04 9.02
CA GLN A 337 37.71 -24.12 10.07
C GLN A 337 39.21 -23.94 10.03
N LYS A 338 39.69 -22.70 9.98
CA LYS A 338 41.09 -22.42 10.27
C LYS A 338 41.33 -22.59 11.77
N THR A 339 41.92 -23.71 12.15
CA THR A 339 42.36 -23.94 13.53
C THR A 339 43.77 -23.40 13.72
N LYS A 340 44.06 -22.88 14.93
CA LYS A 340 45.37 -22.32 15.30
C LYS A 340 46.52 -23.29 15.09
#